data_AF-A0A2X4T1H1-F1
#
_entry.id   AF-A0A2X4T1H1-F1
#
_cell.length_a   1.000
_cell.length_b   1.000
_cell.length_c   1.000
_cell.angle_alpha   90.00
_cell.angle_beta   90.00
_cell.angle_gamma   90.00
#
_symmetry.space_group_name_H-M   'P 1'
#
loop_
_entity.id
_entity.type
_entity.pdbx_description
1 polymer ?
#
loop_
_entity_poly.entity_id
_entity_poly.type
_entity_poly.pdbx_seq_one_letter_code
_entity_poly.pdbx_strand_id
1 'polypeptide(L)' 'MFGFSGSINLFDVGKPTVGKLNEIDYKTKEVKVEIDVLSDKPNQTHYRALLVHPKQMFK' A
#
# COMPACT_ATOMS: atom_id res chain seq x y z
N MET A 1 9.09 -2.13 9.29
CA MET A 1 8.67 -0.76 8.93
C MET A 1 7.50 -0.89 7.97
N PHE A 2 6.32 -0.43 8.39
CA PHE A 2 5.13 -0.44 7.55
C PHE A 2 5.13 0.80 6.65
N GLY A 3 4.77 0.63 5.39
CA GLY A 3 4.65 1.70 4.41
C GLY A 3 3.50 1.49 3.44
N PHE A 4 2.96 2.59 2.93
CA PHE A 4 1.99 2.59 1.85
C PHE A 4 2.29 3.69 0.85
N SER A 5 2.43 3.31 -0.42
CA SER A 5 2.63 4.23 -1.54
C SER A 5 1.34 4.30 -2.36
N GLY A 6 0.64 5.43 -2.30
CA GLY A 6 -0.73 5.56 -2.83
C GLY A 6 -0.86 5.92 -4.31
N SER A 7 0.23 6.26 -5.00
CA SER A 7 0.19 6.89 -6.32
C SER A 7 1.21 6.31 -7.31
N ILE A 8 1.57 5.02 -7.17
CA ILE A 8 2.49 4.38 -8.12
C ILE A 8 1.80 4.31 -9.49
N ASN A 9 2.52 4.70 -10.54
CA ASN A 9 2.06 4.76 -11.93
C ASN A 9 0.87 5.71 -12.18
N LEU A 10 0.68 6.74 -11.33
CA LEU A 10 -0.41 7.69 -11.49
C LEU A 10 -0.47 8.35 -12.88
N PHE A 11 0.67 8.55 -13.53
CA PHE A 11 0.77 9.20 -14.84
C PHE A 11 0.80 8.23 -16.03
N ASP A 12 0.62 6.92 -15.79
CA ASP A 12 0.46 5.93 -16.86
C ASP A 12 -0.98 5.98 -17.37
N VAL A 13 -1.21 6.80 -18.41
CA VAL A 13 -2.55 7.17 -18.88
C VAL A 13 -3.35 5.94 -19.29
N GLY A 14 -4.56 5.80 -18.71
CA GLY A 14 -5.46 4.70 -19.02
C GLY A 14 -5.20 3.42 -18.21
N LYS A 15 -4.17 3.39 -17.35
CA LYS A 15 -3.88 2.26 -16.46
C LYS A 15 -4.35 2.51 -15.02
N PRO A 16 -4.66 1.45 -14.26
CA PRO A 16 -4.94 1.58 -12.83
C PRO A 16 -3.71 2.14 -12.10
N THR A 17 -3.95 3.01 -11.12
CA THR A 17 -2.93 3.43 -10.16
C THR A 17 -2.74 2.31 -9.15
N VAL A 18 -1.49 2.15 -8.69
CA VAL A 18 -1.12 1.10 -7.74
C VAL A 18 -0.96 1.71 -6.35
N GLY A 19 -1.69 1.17 -5.39
CA GLY A 19 -1.46 1.34 -3.97
C GLY A 19 -0.64 0.17 -3.44
N LYS A 20 0.66 0.38 -3.16
CA LYS A 20 1.55 -0.69 -2.68
C LYS A 20 1.69 -0.65 -1.16
N LEU A 21 1.33 -1.76 -0.51
CA LEU A 21 1.55 -2.03 0.91
C LEU A 21 2.89 -2.77 1.07
N ASN A 22 3.73 -2.30 1.99
CA ASN A 22 4.98 -2.97 2.32
C ASN A 22 5.18 -3.10 3.83
N GLU A 23 5.74 -4.25 4.24
CA GLU A 23 6.45 -4.39 5.51
C GLU A 23 7.90 -4.75 5.21
N ILE A 24 8.82 -3.84 5.54
CA ILE A 24 10.26 -4.00 5.34
C ILE A 24 10.93 -4.26 6.68
N ASP A 25 11.78 -5.28 6.77
CA ASP A 25 12.58 -5.52 7.97
C ASP A 25 13.44 -4.30 8.29
N TYR A 26 13.39 -3.85 9.54
CA TYR A 26 14.08 -2.62 9.93
C TYR A 26 15.60 -2.73 9.83
N LYS A 27 16.18 -3.91 10.08
CA LYS A 27 17.63 -4.14 10.07
C LYS A 27 18.11 -4.55 8.69
N THR A 28 17.63 -5.69 8.21
CA THR A 28 18.11 -6.35 6.99
C THR A 28 17.61 -5.69 5.71
N LYS A 29 16.57 -4.86 5.81
CA LYS A 29 15.88 -4.24 4.67
C LYS A 29 15.20 -5.25 3.74
N GLU A 30 15.06 -6.49 4.19
CA GLU A 30 14.36 -7.54 3.47
C GLU A 30 12.86 -7.23 3.42
N VAL A 31 12.27 -7.42 2.25
CA VAL A 31 10.81 -7.33 2.06
C VAL A 31 10.16 -8.52 2.76
N LYS A 32 9.37 -8.24 3.79
CA LYS A 32 8.62 -9.26 4.54
C LYS A 32 7.20 -9.43 4.01
N VAL A 33 6.58 -8.32 3.61
CA VAL A 33 5.27 -8.30 2.98
C VAL A 33 5.30 -7.28 1.84
N GLU A 34 4.74 -7.66 0.71
CA GLU A 34 4.43 -6.75 -0.40
C GLU A 34 3.10 -7.15 -1.03
N ILE A 35 2.14 -6.21 -1.06
CA ILE A 35 0.80 -6.41 -1.62
C ILE A 35 0.42 -5.18 -2.43
N ASP A 36 0.00 -5.39 -3.67
CA ASP A 36 -0.47 -4.32 -4.56
C ASP A 36 -2.01 -4.27 -4.58
N VAL A 37 -2.56 -3.06 -4.41
CA VAL A 37 -3.97 -2.75 -4.62
C VAL A 37 -4.06 -1.97 -5.92
N LEU A 38 -4.87 -2.45 -6.86
CA LEU A 38 -5.15 -1.75 -8.11
C LEU A 38 -6.42 -0.91 -7.97
N SER A 39 -6.37 0.33 -8.44
CA SER A 39 -7.56 1.19 -8.47
C SER A 39 -8.62 0.65 -9.44
N ASP A 40 -9.90 0.84 -9.10
CA ASP A 40 -11.04 0.38 -9.91
C ASP A 40 -11.21 1.18 -11.21
N LYS A 41 -10.66 2.40 -11.25
CA LYS A 41 -10.60 3.25 -12.46
C LYS A 41 -9.17 3.62 -12.80
N PRO A 42 -8.87 3.92 -14.08
CA PRO A 42 -7.58 4.45 -14.47
C PRO A 42 -7.19 5.73 -13.72
N ASN A 43 -5.90 5.88 -13.43
CA ASN A 43 -5.30 7.11 -12.89
C ASN A 43 -5.97 7.62 -11.58
N GLN A 44 -6.52 6.73 -10.76
CA GLN A 44 -7.23 7.07 -9.52
C GLN A 44 -6.35 6.77 -8.30
N THR A 45 -5.77 7.84 -7.70
CA THR A 45 -4.86 7.70 -6.55
C THR A 45 -5.55 7.11 -5.31
N HIS A 46 -4.79 6.36 -4.53
CA HIS A 46 -5.12 6.02 -3.15
C HIS A 46 -4.55 7.08 -2.20
N TYR A 47 -5.05 7.11 -0.96
CA TYR A 47 -4.56 8.04 0.06
C TYR A 47 -3.58 7.38 1.04
N ARG A 48 -4.07 6.49 1.89
CA ARG A 48 -3.32 5.88 2.99
C ARG A 48 -3.83 4.47 3.28
N ALA A 49 -3.06 3.74 4.08
CA ALA A 49 -3.45 2.50 4.72
C ALA A 49 -3.01 2.50 6.20
N LEU A 50 -3.58 1.61 7.00
CA LEU A 50 -3.23 1.39 8.40
C LEU A 50 -2.96 -0.10 8.64
N LEU A 51 -1.95 -0.40 9.45
CA LEU A 51 -1.76 -1.74 9.99
C LEU A 51 -2.62 -1.85 11.26
N VAL A 52 -3.73 -2.58 11.15
CA VAL A 52 -4.70 -2.73 12.24
C VAL A 52 -4.44 -3.99 13.04
N HIS A 53 -4.72 -3.93 14.35
CA HIS A 53 -4.61 -5.08 15.25
C HIS A 53 -6.00 -5.46 15.79
N PRO A 54 -6.63 -6.56 15.31
CA PRO A 54 -8.00 -6.93 15.72
C PRO A 54 -8.21 -7.04 17.24
N LYS A 55 -7.16 -7.44 17.97
CA LYS A 55 -7.17 -7.52 19.45
C LYS A 55 -7.42 -6.18 20.16
N GLN A 56 -7.31 -5.05 19.47
CA GLN A 56 -7.45 -3.70 20.02
C GLN A 56 -8.75 -3.01 19.59
N MET A 57 -9.59 -3.66 18.77
CA MET A 57 -10.79 -3.03 18.20
C MET A 57 -11.94 -2.90 19.21
N PHE A 58 -12.00 -3.79 20.20
CA PHE A 58 -13.07 -3.82 21.22
C PHE A 58 -12.41 -3.80 22.61
N LYS A 59 -12.59 -2.69 23.33
CA LYS A 59 -11.95 -2.41 24.62
C LYS A 59 -12.61 -3.14 25.77
#